data_AF-A0A0G4MBE8-F1
#
_entry.id   AF-A0A0G4MBE8-F1
#
_cell.length_a   1.000
_cell.length_b   1.000
_cell.length_c   1.000
_cell.angle_alpha   90.00
_cell.angle_beta   90.00
_cell.angle_gamma   90.00
#
_symmetry.space_group_name_H-M   'P 1'
#
loop_
_entity.id
_entity.type
_entity.pdbx_description
1 polymer ?
#
loop_
_entity_poly.entity_id
_entity_poly.type
_entity_poly.pdbx_seq_one_letter_code
_entity_poly.pdbx_strand_id
1 'polypeptide(L)'
;MKLLKELDERYTEEGHSRLVWFMLDQIGYDSTRDWIPEAAARTNNTATIARRYQAAIALAQDAQNSRSEFYLRNALGQVYRAAGDYDRAIAIQEEICQEWKPRGSIAVRVEYANSFKNLACLYYLKALQSDATLRTVAVDPWIVKLEELQVQQSKHQNRNVPLHMAGFDVNEASIFLVLFYRFRDRPDEAREL
;
A
#
# COMPACT_ATOMS: atom_id res chain seq x y z
N MET A 1 10.94 5.93 20.87
CA MET A 1 10.17 6.76 19.92
C MET A 1 10.17 8.25 20.29
N LYS A 2 11.34 8.78 20.67
CA LYS A 2 11.48 10.15 21.16
C LYS A 2 11.45 11.17 20.02
N LEU A 3 12.09 10.85 18.89
CA LEU A 3 12.15 11.70 17.69
C LEU A 3 10.76 12.07 17.13
N LEU A 4 9.90 11.08 16.86
CA LEU A 4 8.57 11.36 16.27
C LEU A 4 7.73 12.27 17.18
N LYS A 5 7.81 12.07 18.50
CA LYS A 5 7.13 12.92 19.48
C LYS A 5 7.70 14.34 19.49
N GLU A 6 9.03 14.49 19.50
CA GLU A 6 9.69 15.79 19.46
C GLU A 6 9.37 16.58 18.18
N LEU A 7 9.29 15.90 17.04
CA LEU A 7 8.87 16.51 15.78
C LEU A 7 7.39 16.87 15.81
N ASP A 8 6.55 16.06 16.47
CA ASP A 8 5.11 16.32 16.50
C ASP A 8 4.69 17.50 17.38
N GLU A 9 5.45 17.74 18.44
CA GLU A 9 5.22 18.84 19.38
C GLU A 9 5.69 20.20 18.85
N ARG A 10 6.51 20.21 17.79
CA ARG A 10 7.03 21.44 17.18
C ARG A 10 6.21 21.79 15.95
N TYR A 11 5.72 23.01 15.87
CA TYR A 11 4.92 23.49 14.73
C TYR A 11 5.73 24.48 13.87
N THR A 12 5.41 24.53 12.58
CA THR A 12 5.90 25.56 11.66
C THR A 12 5.03 26.81 11.73
N GLU A 13 5.49 27.90 11.14
CA GLU A 13 4.74 29.16 11.05
C GLU A 13 3.41 28.99 10.31
N GLU A 14 3.32 28.01 9.42
CA GLU A 14 2.11 27.64 8.66
C GLU A 14 1.13 26.77 9.47
N GLY A 15 1.43 26.48 10.75
CA GLY A 15 0.52 25.76 11.64
C GLY A 15 0.56 24.23 11.50
N HIS A 16 1.49 23.67 10.74
CA HIS A 16 1.70 22.22 10.63
C HIS A 16 2.77 21.73 11.59
N SER A 17 2.60 20.52 12.11
CA SER A 17 3.63 19.84 12.91
C SER A 17 4.88 19.60 12.03
N ARG A 18 6.08 19.72 12.60
CA ARG A 18 7.34 19.45 11.89
C ARG A 18 7.44 18.00 11.44
N LEU A 19 6.67 17.09 12.06
CA LEU A 19 6.57 15.72 11.59
C LEU A 19 5.91 15.63 10.20
N VAL A 20 4.98 16.53 9.87
CA VAL A 20 4.37 16.59 8.52
C VAL A 20 5.43 16.92 7.47
N TRP A 21 6.26 17.92 7.74
CA TRP A 21 7.38 18.30 6.86
C TRP A 21 8.45 17.22 6.77
N PHE A 22 8.76 16.58 7.89
CA PHE A 22 9.65 15.43 7.88
C PHE A 22 9.12 14.32 6.96
N MET A 23 7.83 13.96 7.03
CA MET A 23 7.23 12.95 6.15
C MET A 23 7.34 13.33 4.66
N LEU A 24 7.15 14.62 4.33
CA LEU A 24 7.31 15.12 2.96
C LEU A 24 8.77 15.06 2.48
N ASP A 25 9.73 15.33 3.36
CA ASP A 25 11.16 15.30 3.04
C ASP A 25 11.70 13.86 2.88
N GLN A 26 11.08 12.88 3.56
CA GLN A 26 11.51 11.48 3.47
C GLN A 26 11.01 10.73 2.21
N ILE A 27 10.30 11.41 1.31
CA ILE A 27 9.73 10.78 0.11
C ILE A 27 10.84 10.25 -0.80
N GLY A 28 10.77 8.95 -1.11
CA GLY A 28 11.75 8.25 -1.94
C GLY A 28 12.88 7.56 -1.17
N TYR A 29 12.92 7.68 0.16
CA TYR A 29 13.80 6.85 1.00
C TYR A 29 13.03 5.61 1.48
N ASP A 30 13.29 4.47 0.85
CA ASP A 30 12.57 3.21 1.12
C ASP A 30 12.66 2.77 2.60
N SER A 31 13.77 3.06 3.27
CA SER A 31 13.99 2.73 4.70
C SER A 31 13.01 3.42 5.66
N THR A 32 12.44 4.56 5.26
CA THR A 32 11.53 5.33 6.11
C THR A 32 10.06 4.98 5.89
N ARG A 33 9.76 4.32 4.76
CA ARG A 33 8.40 3.96 4.35
C ARG A 33 7.74 3.03 5.35
N ASP A 34 8.48 2.06 5.89
CA ASP A 34 7.95 1.07 6.84
C ASP A 34 8.24 1.41 8.31
N TRP A 35 9.34 2.12 8.60
CA TRP A 35 9.72 2.40 9.99
C TRP A 35 8.68 3.24 10.75
N ILE A 36 8.17 4.35 10.16
CA ILE A 36 7.19 5.20 10.84
C ILE A 36 5.89 4.43 11.12
N PRO A 37 5.27 3.73 10.15
CA PRO A 37 4.14 2.84 10.39
C PRO A 37 4.35 1.85 11.53
N GLU A 38 5.46 1.09 11.51
CA GLU A 38 5.68 0.08 12.52
C GLU A 38 5.94 0.67 13.91
N ALA A 39 6.66 1.81 13.97
CA ALA A 39 6.86 2.53 15.21
C ALA A 39 5.53 3.01 15.81
N ALA A 40 4.64 3.55 14.97
CA ALA A 40 3.31 4.00 15.38
C ALA A 40 2.48 2.85 15.98
N ALA A 41 2.48 1.70 15.32
CA ALA A 41 1.76 0.52 15.80
C ALA A 41 2.31 0.00 17.14
N ARG A 42 3.63 -0.14 17.27
CA ARG A 42 4.28 -0.66 18.51
C ARG A 42 4.09 0.22 19.74
N THR A 43 3.69 1.47 19.55
CA THR A 43 3.58 2.48 20.62
C THR A 43 2.16 3.02 20.78
N ASN A 44 1.19 2.41 20.10
CA ASN A 44 -0.21 2.79 20.13
C ASN A 44 -0.47 4.26 19.71
N ASN A 45 0.37 4.79 18.81
CA ASN A 45 0.27 6.16 18.29
C ASN A 45 -0.32 6.23 16.86
N THR A 46 -0.92 5.13 16.40
CA THR A 46 -1.52 4.98 15.06
C THR A 46 -2.42 6.15 14.67
N ALA A 47 -3.34 6.57 15.55
CA ALA A 47 -4.28 7.65 15.24
C ALA A 47 -3.60 9.02 15.03
N THR A 48 -2.59 9.34 15.85
CA THR A 48 -1.85 10.60 15.73
C THR A 48 -1.01 10.61 14.45
N ILE A 49 -0.29 9.52 14.18
CA ILE A 49 0.54 9.39 12.98
C ILE A 49 -0.32 9.40 11.71
N ALA A 50 -1.47 8.71 11.72
CA ALA A 50 -2.41 8.75 10.60
C ALA A 50 -2.89 10.17 10.29
N ARG A 51 -3.20 10.97 11.33
CA ARG A 51 -3.58 12.39 11.15
C ARG A 51 -2.46 13.23 10.53
N ARG A 52 -1.20 12.93 10.83
CA ARG A 52 -0.05 13.64 10.22
C ARG A 52 0.16 13.25 8.76
N TYR A 53 -0.01 11.97 8.41
CA TYR A 53 -0.04 11.56 7.01
C TYR A 53 -1.19 12.22 6.25
N GLN A 54 -2.39 12.32 6.83
CA GLN A 54 -3.52 13.02 6.21
C GLN A 54 -3.21 14.51 5.93
N ALA A 55 -2.58 15.20 6.88
CA ALA A 55 -2.13 16.58 6.67
C ALA A 55 -1.06 16.67 5.57
N ALA A 56 -0.09 15.75 5.54
CA ALA A 56 0.93 15.71 4.49
C ALA A 56 0.34 15.42 3.10
N ILE A 57 -0.67 14.55 3.02
CA ILE A 57 -1.41 14.25 1.78
C ILE A 57 -2.10 15.52 1.26
N ALA A 58 -2.79 16.26 2.13
CA ALA A 58 -3.44 17.52 1.74
C ALA A 58 -2.43 18.53 1.17
N LEU A 59 -1.28 18.70 1.82
CA LEU A 59 -0.20 19.56 1.30
C LEU A 59 0.34 19.07 -0.06
N ALA A 60 0.48 17.76 -0.25
CA ALA A 60 0.91 17.20 -1.54
C ALA A 60 -0.14 17.43 -2.64
N GLN A 61 -1.43 17.37 -2.31
CA GLN A 61 -2.54 17.66 -3.22
C GLN A 61 -2.59 19.14 -3.60
N ASP A 62 -2.45 20.05 -2.63
CA ASP A 62 -2.38 21.50 -2.85
C ASP A 62 -1.19 21.87 -3.74
N ALA A 63 -0.06 21.19 -3.56
CA ALA A 63 1.13 21.33 -4.40
C ALA A 63 1.04 20.60 -5.75
N GLN A 64 -0.08 19.91 -6.04
CA GLN A 64 -0.30 19.09 -7.24
C GLN A 64 0.82 18.05 -7.48
N ASN A 65 1.41 17.54 -6.41
CA ASN A 65 2.53 16.60 -6.46
C ASN A 65 2.02 15.16 -6.31
N SER A 66 1.56 14.58 -7.42
CA SER A 66 0.97 13.23 -7.44
C SER A 66 1.90 12.15 -6.90
N ARG A 67 3.22 12.24 -7.13
CA ARG A 67 4.16 11.25 -6.58
C ARG A 67 4.10 11.25 -5.05
N SER A 68 4.15 12.44 -4.46
CA SER A 68 4.14 12.61 -3.01
C SER A 68 2.82 12.17 -2.41
N GLU A 69 1.71 12.53 -3.05
CA GLU A 69 0.38 12.08 -2.68
C GLU A 69 0.29 10.55 -2.62
N PHE A 70 0.64 9.84 -3.69
CA PHE A 70 0.56 8.38 -3.70
C PHE A 70 1.54 7.72 -2.74
N TYR A 71 2.75 8.26 -2.58
CA TYR A 71 3.70 7.76 -1.59
C TYR A 71 3.11 7.85 -0.18
N LEU A 72 2.56 9.01 0.19
CA LEU A 72 2.01 9.26 1.53
C LEU A 72 0.73 8.47 1.79
N ARG A 73 -0.16 8.32 0.79
CA ARG A 73 -1.35 7.46 0.89
C ARG A 73 -0.95 5.99 1.09
N ASN A 74 0.07 5.52 0.37
CA ASN A 74 0.62 4.19 0.61
C ASN A 74 1.18 4.01 2.01
N ALA A 75 1.98 4.96 2.49
CA ALA A 75 2.52 4.93 3.85
C ALA A 75 1.41 4.98 4.91
N LEU A 76 0.34 5.74 4.69
CA LEU A 76 -0.85 5.72 5.56
C LEU A 76 -1.54 4.35 5.56
N GLY A 77 -1.66 3.68 4.41
CA GLY A 77 -2.13 2.31 4.35
C GLY A 77 -1.26 1.36 5.18
N GLN A 78 0.07 1.54 5.12
CA GLN A 78 1.01 0.78 5.96
C GLN A 78 0.83 1.07 7.45
N VAL A 79 0.52 2.31 7.86
CA VAL A 79 0.22 2.66 9.26
C VAL A 79 -0.94 1.81 9.78
N TYR A 80 -2.04 1.72 9.03
CA TYR A 80 -3.19 0.91 9.42
C TYR A 80 -2.89 -0.60 9.37
N ARG A 81 -2.17 -1.06 8.33
CA ARG A 81 -1.72 -2.46 8.23
C ARG A 81 -0.87 -2.88 9.43
N ALA A 82 0.10 -2.06 9.82
CA ALA A 82 0.99 -2.32 10.95
C ALA A 82 0.22 -2.38 12.28
N ALA A 83 -0.86 -1.59 12.40
CA ALA A 83 -1.75 -1.60 13.56
C ALA A 83 -2.78 -2.75 13.55
N GLY A 84 -2.78 -3.59 12.52
CA GLY A 84 -3.76 -4.68 12.36
C GLY A 84 -5.13 -4.25 11.83
N ASP A 85 -5.29 -2.98 11.46
CA ASP A 85 -6.53 -2.45 10.89
C ASP A 85 -6.53 -2.63 9.37
N TYR A 86 -6.74 -3.87 8.94
CA TYR A 86 -6.69 -4.23 7.54
C TYR A 86 -7.83 -3.61 6.73
N ASP A 87 -8.99 -3.37 7.33
CA ASP A 87 -10.14 -2.83 6.60
C ASP A 87 -9.90 -1.37 6.18
N ARG A 88 -9.34 -0.52 7.06
CA ARG A 88 -8.93 0.85 6.67
C ARG A 88 -7.76 0.85 5.69
N ALA A 89 -6.81 -0.07 5.86
CA ALA A 89 -5.70 -0.19 4.92
C ALA A 89 -6.18 -0.59 3.51
N ILE A 90 -7.13 -1.53 3.41
CA ILE A 90 -7.75 -1.97 2.15
C ILE A 90 -8.48 -0.81 1.49
N ALA A 91 -9.33 -0.10 2.23
CA ALA A 91 -10.10 1.01 1.68
C ALA A 91 -9.22 2.06 0.98
N ILE A 92 -8.09 2.41 1.59
CA ILE A 92 -7.12 3.36 1.01
C ILE A 92 -6.51 2.81 -0.28
N GLN A 93 -6.11 1.54 -0.27
CA GLN A 93 -5.44 0.94 -1.42
C GLN A 93 -6.42 0.67 -2.58
N GLU A 94 -7.66 0.27 -2.30
CA GLU A 94 -8.73 0.14 -3.29
C GLU A 94 -9.00 1.49 -3.98
N GLU A 95 -9.07 2.58 -3.21
CA GLU A 95 -9.26 3.94 -3.75
C GLU A 95 -8.13 4.31 -4.74
N ILE A 96 -6.86 4.11 -4.36
CA ILE A 96 -5.71 4.39 -5.24
C ILE A 96 -5.76 3.51 -6.51
N CYS A 97 -6.04 2.21 -6.37
CA CYS A 97 -6.08 1.29 -7.51
C CYS A 97 -7.23 1.64 -8.48
N GLN A 98 -8.36 2.14 -8.00
CA GLN A 98 -9.47 2.62 -8.83
C GLN A 98 -9.15 3.93 -9.57
N GLU A 99 -8.38 4.81 -8.95
CA GLU A 99 -7.95 6.08 -9.56
C GLU A 99 -6.91 5.90 -10.67
N TRP A 100 -6.28 4.72 -10.75
CA TRP A 100 -5.13 4.47 -11.62
C TRP A 100 -5.38 4.89 -13.07
N LYS A 101 -4.40 5.61 -13.63
CA LYS A 101 -4.35 5.96 -15.06
C LYS A 101 -2.98 5.60 -15.63
N PRO A 102 -2.87 5.13 -16.88
CA PRO A 102 -1.61 4.82 -17.56
C PRO A 102 -0.85 6.10 -17.97
N ARG A 103 -0.73 7.07 -17.08
CA ARG A 103 -0.19 8.40 -17.35
C ARG A 103 0.58 8.89 -16.13
N GLY A 104 1.60 9.71 -16.37
CA GLY A 104 2.48 10.24 -15.32
C GLY A 104 3.92 9.76 -15.43
N SER A 105 4.78 10.34 -14.60
CA SER A 105 6.19 9.99 -14.53
C SER A 105 6.38 8.55 -14.06
N ILE A 106 7.54 7.95 -14.38
CA ILE A 106 7.88 6.60 -13.90
C ILE A 106 7.71 6.50 -12.38
N ALA A 107 8.11 7.52 -11.63
CA ALA A 107 7.99 7.54 -10.18
C ALA A 107 6.53 7.44 -9.69
N VAL A 108 5.58 8.10 -10.37
CA VAL A 108 4.15 7.96 -10.05
C VAL A 108 3.66 6.54 -10.35
N ARG A 109 4.09 5.96 -11.47
CA ARG A 109 3.72 4.58 -11.85
C ARG A 109 4.25 3.55 -10.86
N VAL A 110 5.44 3.77 -10.31
CA VAL A 110 6.01 2.96 -9.23
C VAL A 110 5.12 3.00 -7.98
N GLU A 111 4.64 4.16 -7.56
CA GLU A 111 3.75 4.23 -6.38
C GLU A 111 2.41 3.53 -6.60
N TYR A 112 1.87 3.62 -7.81
CA TYR A 112 0.69 2.84 -8.17
C TYR A 112 0.95 1.33 -8.12
N ALA A 113 2.05 0.85 -8.69
CA ALA A 113 2.44 -0.57 -8.62
C ALA A 113 2.58 -1.04 -7.16
N ASN A 114 3.17 -0.21 -6.30
CA ASN A 114 3.23 -0.47 -4.86
C ASN A 114 1.84 -0.59 -4.22
N SER A 115 0.85 0.18 -4.70
CA SER A 115 -0.52 0.14 -4.18
C SER A 115 -1.20 -1.18 -4.51
N PHE A 116 -1.05 -1.66 -5.75
CA PHE A 116 -1.51 -3.01 -6.16
C PHE A 116 -0.87 -4.11 -5.33
N LYS A 117 0.46 -4.05 -5.14
CA LYS A 117 1.18 -4.98 -4.27
C LYS A 117 0.66 -4.96 -2.84
N ASN A 118 0.47 -3.77 -2.26
CA ASN A 118 -0.03 -3.60 -0.90
C ASN A 118 -1.46 -4.16 -0.76
N LEU A 119 -2.33 -3.91 -1.74
CA LEU A 119 -3.70 -4.43 -1.75
C LEU A 119 -3.73 -5.95 -1.84
N ALA A 120 -2.93 -6.55 -2.72
CA ALA A 120 -2.80 -8.00 -2.83
C ALA A 120 -2.35 -8.62 -1.50
N CYS A 121 -1.34 -8.04 -0.86
CA CYS A 121 -0.88 -8.46 0.47
C CYS A 121 -1.99 -8.35 1.54
N LEU A 122 -2.79 -7.29 1.51
CA LEU A 122 -3.89 -7.09 2.47
C LEU A 122 -5.01 -8.12 2.28
N TYR A 123 -5.41 -8.42 1.03
CA TYR A 123 -6.37 -9.50 0.77
C TYR A 123 -5.85 -10.85 1.22
N TYR A 124 -4.57 -11.13 0.98
CA TYR A 124 -3.92 -12.35 1.48
C TYR A 124 -3.93 -12.42 3.02
N LEU A 125 -3.64 -11.31 3.72
CA LEU A 125 -3.72 -11.26 5.18
C LEU A 125 -5.15 -11.46 5.71
N LYS A 126 -6.17 -10.90 5.06
CA LYS A 126 -7.58 -11.14 5.42
C LYS A 126 -8.00 -12.58 5.17
N ALA A 127 -7.50 -13.21 4.11
CA ALA A 127 -7.70 -14.64 3.88
C ALA A 127 -7.08 -15.48 5.00
N LEU A 128 -5.84 -15.21 5.39
CA LEU A 128 -5.20 -15.87 6.54
C LEU A 128 -5.96 -15.64 7.85
N GLN A 129 -6.53 -14.45 8.07
CA GLN A 129 -7.35 -14.15 9.24
C GLN A 129 -8.67 -14.95 9.24
N SER A 130 -9.21 -15.21 8.06
CA SER A 130 -10.44 -15.99 7.88
C SER A 130 -10.19 -17.48 8.09
N ASP A 131 -9.07 -17.98 7.55
CA ASP A 131 -8.58 -19.34 7.74
C ASP A 131 -7.08 -19.42 7.44
N ALA A 132 -6.29 -19.68 8.50
CA ALA A 132 -4.83 -19.76 8.41
C ALA A 132 -4.33 -20.93 7.52
N THR A 133 -5.17 -21.93 7.26
CA THR A 133 -4.82 -23.05 6.37
C THR A 133 -5.07 -22.75 4.90
N LEU A 134 -5.81 -21.67 4.60
CA LEU A 134 -6.21 -21.25 3.26
C LEU A 134 -7.03 -22.30 2.47
N ARG A 135 -7.63 -23.27 3.16
CA ARG A 135 -8.28 -24.44 2.54
C ARG A 135 -9.80 -24.36 2.54
N THR A 136 -10.38 -23.64 3.48
CA THR A 136 -11.84 -23.59 3.64
C THR A 136 -12.48 -22.53 2.76
N VAL A 137 -13.78 -22.65 2.54
CA VAL A 137 -14.58 -21.66 1.79
C VAL A 137 -14.57 -20.25 2.39
N ALA A 138 -14.11 -20.09 3.64
CA ALA A 138 -13.97 -18.79 4.30
C ALA A 138 -13.00 -17.86 3.57
N VAL A 139 -12.07 -18.39 2.76
CA VAL A 139 -11.14 -17.57 1.97
C VAL A 139 -11.66 -17.17 0.59
N ASP A 140 -12.78 -17.76 0.14
CA ASP A 140 -13.30 -17.56 -1.22
C ASP A 140 -13.55 -16.08 -1.57
N PRO A 141 -14.11 -15.23 -0.68
CA PRO A 141 -14.27 -13.81 -0.97
C PRO A 141 -12.94 -13.09 -1.28
N TRP A 142 -11.85 -13.52 -0.62
CA TRP A 142 -10.53 -12.93 -0.81
C TRP A 142 -9.84 -13.44 -2.08
N ILE A 143 -10.12 -14.68 -2.49
CA ILE A 143 -9.69 -15.22 -3.79
C ILE A 143 -10.33 -14.40 -4.91
N VAL A 144 -11.65 -14.18 -4.86
CA VAL A 144 -12.36 -13.36 -5.87
C VAL A 144 -11.77 -11.95 -5.95
N LYS A 145 -11.51 -11.32 -4.80
CA LYS A 145 -10.87 -10.00 -4.75
C LYS A 145 -9.46 -9.99 -5.35
N LEU A 146 -8.69 -11.06 -5.17
CA LEU A 146 -7.37 -11.21 -5.80
C LEU A 146 -7.47 -11.44 -7.31
N GLU A 147 -8.43 -12.22 -7.80
CA GLU A 147 -8.71 -12.41 -9.23
C GLU A 147 -9.10 -11.08 -9.90
N GLU A 148 -10.01 -10.32 -9.28
CA GLU A 148 -10.40 -8.98 -9.73
C GLU A 148 -9.19 -8.04 -9.82
N LEU A 149 -8.37 -8.01 -8.76
CA LEU A 149 -7.17 -7.19 -8.70
C LEU A 149 -6.13 -7.60 -9.75
N GLN A 150 -5.94 -8.91 -9.95
CA GLN A 150 -5.04 -9.46 -10.96
C GLN A 150 -5.45 -8.98 -12.36
N VAL A 151 -6.72 -9.12 -12.71
CA VAL A 151 -7.25 -8.67 -14.01
C VAL A 151 -7.11 -7.15 -14.15
N GLN A 152 -7.38 -6.39 -13.09
CA GLN A 152 -7.23 -4.94 -13.07
C GLN A 152 -5.77 -4.53 -13.35
N GLN A 153 -4.79 -5.06 -12.62
CA GLN A 153 -3.37 -4.73 -12.83
C GLN A 153 -2.86 -5.17 -14.21
N SER A 154 -3.36 -6.31 -14.72
CA SER A 154 -2.90 -6.84 -16.02
C SER A 154 -3.29 -5.95 -17.20
N LYS A 155 -4.40 -5.20 -17.10
CA LYS A 155 -4.78 -4.16 -18.09
C LYS A 155 -3.81 -2.98 -18.12
N HIS A 156 -2.90 -2.90 -17.14
CA HIS A 156 -2.22 -1.68 -16.74
C HIS A 156 -0.69 -1.85 -16.68
N GLN A 157 -0.16 -2.91 -17.31
CA GLN A 157 1.27 -3.23 -17.34
C GLN A 157 2.14 -2.13 -17.95
N ASN A 158 3.24 -1.84 -17.27
CA ASN A 158 4.21 -0.83 -17.65
C ASN A 158 5.24 -1.40 -18.63
N ARG A 159 4.87 -1.49 -19.91
CA ARG A 159 5.75 -2.03 -20.97
C ARG A 159 6.83 -1.07 -21.45
N ASN A 160 6.68 0.23 -21.17
CA ASN A 160 7.58 1.29 -21.62
C ASN A 160 8.41 1.84 -20.46
N VAL A 161 9.31 1.00 -19.92
CA VAL A 161 10.26 1.38 -18.85
C VAL A 161 11.68 0.91 -19.17
N PRO A 162 12.72 1.54 -18.59
CA PRO A 162 14.09 1.04 -18.73
C PRO A 162 14.22 -0.41 -18.28
N LEU A 163 15.09 -1.19 -18.93
CA LEU A 163 15.24 -2.62 -18.67
C LEU A 163 15.58 -2.95 -17.21
N HIS A 164 16.38 -2.12 -16.53
CA HIS A 164 16.71 -2.32 -15.12
C HIS A 164 15.51 -2.12 -14.17
N MET A 165 14.42 -1.53 -14.67
CA MET A 165 13.15 -1.41 -13.96
C MET A 165 12.14 -2.47 -14.40
N ALA A 166 12.46 -3.35 -15.35
CA ALA A 166 11.52 -4.38 -15.79
C ALA A 166 11.08 -5.24 -14.59
N GLY A 167 9.76 -5.42 -14.44
CA GLY A 167 9.19 -6.19 -13.33
C GLY A 167 8.98 -5.40 -12.04
N PHE A 168 9.13 -4.08 -12.01
CA PHE A 168 8.75 -3.30 -10.82
C PHE A 168 7.24 -3.38 -10.51
N ASP A 169 6.42 -3.73 -11.49
CA ASP A 169 4.97 -3.87 -11.42
C ASP A 169 4.50 -5.32 -11.55
N VAL A 170 5.31 -6.28 -11.04
CA VAL A 170 4.90 -7.69 -10.89
C VAL A 170 3.51 -7.78 -10.27
N ASN A 171 2.67 -8.65 -10.84
CA ASN A 171 1.33 -8.88 -10.35
C ASN A 171 1.36 -9.82 -9.14
N GLU A 172 1.52 -9.23 -7.96
CA GLU A 172 1.59 -9.97 -6.68
C GLU A 172 0.32 -10.80 -6.43
N ALA A 173 -0.83 -10.37 -6.96
CA ALA A 173 -2.07 -11.15 -6.86
C ALA A 173 -1.96 -12.50 -7.57
N SER A 174 -1.28 -12.57 -8.73
CA SER A 174 -0.99 -13.85 -9.39
C SER A 174 -0.20 -14.81 -8.49
N ILE A 175 0.78 -14.30 -7.75
CA ILE A 175 1.61 -15.11 -6.85
C ILE A 175 0.74 -15.72 -5.74
N PHE A 176 -0.12 -14.92 -5.12
CA PHE A 176 -1.03 -15.43 -4.08
C PHE A 176 -2.08 -16.39 -4.63
N LEU A 177 -2.65 -16.12 -5.80
CA LEU A 177 -3.62 -17.01 -6.44
C LEU A 177 -3.03 -18.39 -6.74
N VAL A 178 -1.79 -18.47 -7.23
CA VAL A 178 -1.07 -19.75 -7.42
C VAL A 178 -0.99 -20.52 -6.10
N LEU A 179 -0.73 -19.86 -4.97
CA LEU A 179 -0.71 -20.51 -3.65
C LEU A 179 -2.10 -21.01 -3.25
N PHE A 180 -3.14 -20.18 -3.39
CA PHE A 180 -4.52 -20.56 -3.06
C PHE A 180 -4.99 -21.77 -3.86
N TYR A 181 -4.80 -21.73 -5.17
CA TYR A 181 -5.21 -22.81 -6.06
C TYR A 181 -4.50 -24.12 -5.72
N ARG A 182 -3.21 -24.07 -5.38
CA ARG A 182 -2.48 -25.26 -4.91
C ARG A 182 -3.00 -25.81 -3.59
N PHE A 183 -3.34 -24.95 -2.62
CA PHE A 183 -3.89 -25.42 -1.34
C PHE A 183 -5.33 -25.93 -1.45
N ARG A 184 -6.04 -25.57 -2.52
CA ARG A 184 -7.44 -25.93 -2.79
C ARG A 184 -7.60 -27.06 -3.79
N ASP A 185 -6.53 -27.79 -4.11
CA ASP A 185 -6.52 -28.88 -5.08
C ASP A 185 -7.05 -28.45 -6.47
N ARG A 186 -6.73 -27.21 -6.88
CA ARG A 186 -7.03 -26.58 -8.17
C ARG A 186 -5.74 -26.38 -9.00
N PRO A 187 -4.96 -27.44 -9.30
CA PRO A 187 -3.63 -27.29 -9.88
C PRO A 187 -3.65 -26.84 -11.34
N ASP A 188 -4.75 -27.03 -12.05
CA ASP A 188 -4.86 -26.65 -13.47
C ASP A 188 -4.98 -25.13 -13.59
N GLU A 189 -5.84 -24.49 -12.78
CA GLU A 189 -5.91 -23.02 -12.72
C GLU A 189 -4.58 -22.40 -12.25
N ALA A 190 -3.83 -23.08 -11.39
CA ALA A 190 -2.51 -22.61 -10.96
C ALA A 190 -1.45 -22.63 -12.08
N ARG A 191 -1.62 -23.45 -13.13
CA ARG A 191 -0.70 -23.51 -14.27
C ARG A 191 -1.03 -22.49 -15.37
N GLU A 192 -2.24 -21.96 -15.36
CA GLU A 192 -2.72 -20.99 -16.35
C GLU A 192 -2.35 -19.53 -16.01
N LEU A 193 -1.86 -19.28 -14.79
CA LEU A 193 -1.37 -17.97 -14.31
C LEU A 193 0.10 -17.73 -14.65
#